data_AF-A0A1F3AYH8-F1
#
_entry.id   AF-A0A1F3AYH8-F1
#
_cell.length_a   1.000
_cell.length_b   1.000
_cell.length_c   1.000
_cell.angle_alpha   90.00
_cell.angle_beta   90.00
_cell.angle_gamma   90.00
#
_symmetry.space_group_name_H-M   'P 1'
#
loop_
_entity.id
_entity.type
_entity.pdbx_description
1 polymer ?
#
loop_
_entity_poly.entity_id
_entity_poly.type
_entity_poly.pdbx_seq_one_letter_code
_entity_poly.pdbx_strand_id
1 'polypeptide(L)' 'MKVMLIKDVYKLGRAGDIKKVADGYGRNFLIPQGLGVLATAGALKQIERIKG' A
#
# COMPACT_ATOMS: atom_id res chain seq x y z
N MET A 1 -1.67 -0.98 -9.67
CA MET A 1 -2.40 -1.37 -8.45
C MET A 1 -2.27 -0.32 -7.35
N LYS A 2 -3.18 -0.32 -6.38
CA LYS A 2 -3.03 0.49 -5.15
C LYS A 2 -2.45 -0.39 -4.04
N VAL A 3 -1.42 0.11 -3.37
CA VAL A 3 -0.75 -0.57 -2.24
C VAL A 3 -0.70 0.42 -1.08
N MET A 4 -1.07 -0.05 0.11
CA MET A 4 -0.81 0.67 1.35
C MET A 4 0.56 0.26 1.87
N LEU A 5 1.44 1.21 2.13
CA LEU A 5 2.76 0.95 2.67
C LEU A 5 2.65 0.55 4.14
N ILE A 6 3.35 -0.51 4.53
CA ILE A 6 3.48 -0.93 5.94
C ILE A 6 4.69 -0.26 6.59
N LYS A 7 5.70 0.04 5.79
CA LYS A 7 6.95 0.69 6.21
C LYS A 7 7.23 1.90 5.33
N ASP A 8 8.10 2.78 5.79
CA ASP A 8 8.62 3.86 4.96
C ASP A 8 9.44 3.27 3.80
N VAL A 9 9.15 3.73 2.60
CA VAL A 9 9.86 3.31 1.39
C VAL A 9 10.44 4.55 0.72
N TYR A 10 11.77 4.58 0.61
CA TYR A 10 12.51 5.71 0.05
C TYR A 10 11.97 6.10 -1.33
N LYS A 11 11.74 7.40 -1.53
CA LYS A 11 11.14 8.00 -2.75
C LYS A 11 9.73 7.54 -3.13
N LEU A 12 9.08 6.70 -2.31
CA LEU A 12 7.71 6.22 -2.58
C LEU A 12 6.70 6.81 -1.58
N GLY A 13 6.96 6.72 -0.28
CA GLY A 13 6.06 7.22 0.77
C GLY A 13 6.37 6.71 2.17
N ARG A 14 5.54 7.09 3.13
CA ARG A 14 5.62 6.65 4.54
C ARG A 14 4.67 5.50 4.83
N ALA A 15 4.89 4.79 5.94
CA ALA A 15 3.95 3.81 6.46
C ALA A 15 2.53 4.40 6.59
N GLY A 16 1.52 3.66 6.12
CA GLY A 16 0.12 4.08 6.06
C GLY A 16 -0.25 4.86 4.79
N ASP A 17 0.71 5.27 3.96
CA ASP A 17 0.41 5.90 2.67
C ASP A 17 -0.15 4.88 1.69
N ILE A 18 -1.20 5.27 0.97
CA ILE A 18 -1.69 4.52 -0.18
C ILE A 18 -1.07 5.11 -1.45
N LYS A 19 -0.30 4.28 -2.17
CA LYS A 19 0.35 4.67 -3.42
C LYS A 19 -0.15 3.83 -4.59
N LYS A 20 -0.30 4.48 -5.75
CA LYS A 20 -0.56 3.78 -7.01
C LYS A 20 0.80 3.40 -7.61
N VAL A 21 1.03 2.10 -7.77
CA VAL A 21 2.29 1.54 -8.28
C VAL A 21 2.05 0.63 -9.49
N ALA A 22 3.09 0.36 -10.25
CA ALA A 22 3.08 -0.67 -11.29
C ALA A 22 2.80 -2.04 -10.67
N ASP A 23 2.10 -2.90 -11.42
CA ASP A 23 1.60 -4.16 -10.87
C ASP A 23 2.74 -5.12 -10.48
N GLY A 24 3.78 -5.21 -11.32
CA GLY A 24 4.96 -6.00 -11.00
C GLY A 24 5.70 -5.51 -9.76
N TYR A 25 5.81 -4.18 -9.57
CA TYR A 25 6.49 -3.61 -8.41
C TYR A 25 5.75 -3.91 -7.10
N GLY A 26 4.42 -3.84 -7.11
CA GLY A 26 3.62 -4.24 -5.94
C GLY A 26 3.68 -5.74 -5.68
N ARG A 27 3.37 -6.58 -6.67
CA ARG A 27 3.26 -8.04 -6.52
C ARG A 27 4.60 -8.75 -6.29
N ASN A 28 5.68 -8.29 -6.92
CA ASN A 28 6.95 -9.01 -6.92
C ASN A 28 7.98 -8.44 -5.94
N PHE A 29 7.80 -7.19 -5.48
CA PHE A 29 8.75 -6.53 -4.60
C PHE A 29 8.10 -6.08 -3.29
N LEU A 30 7.11 -5.17 -3.33
CA LEU A 30 6.58 -4.57 -2.10
C LEU A 30 5.85 -5.58 -1.20
N ILE A 31 4.99 -6.41 -1.78
CA ILE A 31 4.18 -7.37 -1.02
C ILE A 31 5.05 -8.51 -0.47
N PRO A 32 5.90 -9.20 -1.27
CA PRO A 32 6.74 -10.28 -0.75
C PRO A 32 7.78 -9.81 0.29
N GLN A 33 8.23 -8.57 0.22
CA GLN A 33 9.16 -8.00 1.22
C GLN A 33 8.46 -7.43 2.46
N GLY A 34 7.12 -7.48 2.54
CA GLY A 34 6.37 -6.92 3.66
C GLY A 34 6.48 -5.40 3.77
N LEU A 35 6.75 -4.72 2.66
CA LEU A 35 6.81 -3.25 2.57
C LEU A 35 5.44 -2.62 2.32
N GLY A 36 4.48 -3.41 1.81
CA GLY A 36 3.12 -2.95 1.61
C GLY A 36 2.12 -4.08 1.41
N VAL A 37 0.84 -3.74 1.50
CA VAL A 37 -0.29 -4.65 1.28
C VAL A 37 -1.21 -4.11 0.20
N LEU A 38 -1.92 -5.01 -0.48
CA LEU A 38 -2.87 -4.63 -1.52
C LEU A 38 -3.99 -3.77 -0.91
N ALA A 39 -4.12 -2.54 -1.37
CA ALA A 39 -5.22 -1.66 -0.99
C ALA A 39 -6.43 -2.00 -1.87
N THR A 40 -7.09 -3.13 -1.56
CA THR A 40 -8.33 -3.54 -2.21
C THR A 40 -9.46 -2.54 -1.92
N ALA A 41 -10.51 -2.54 -2.74
CA ALA A 41 -11.67 -1.68 -2.50
C ALA A 41 -12.29 -1.89 -1.10
N GLY A 42 -12.28 -3.13 -0.59
CA GLY A 42 -12.72 -3.43 0.78
C GLY A 42 -11.79 -2.83 1.85
N ALA A 43 -10.47 -3.03 1.70
CA ALA A 43 -9.49 -2.48 2.64
C ALA A 43 -9.50 -0.94 2.66
N LEU A 44 -9.65 -0.32 1.49
CA LEU A 44 -9.75 1.15 1.36
C LEU A 44 -10.96 1.71 2.12
N LYS A 45 -12.14 1.11 1.99
CA LYS A 45 -13.34 1.53 2.74
C LYS A 45 -13.16 1.42 4.24
N GLN A 46 -12.46 0.40 4.71
CA GLN A 46 -12.17 0.22 6.13
C GLN A 46 -11.21 1.28 6.66
N ILE A 47 -10.17 1.63 5.88
CA ILE A 47 -9.22 2.69 6.22
C ILE A 47 -9.89 4.06 6.24
N GLU A 48 -10.73 4.37 5.25
CA GLU A 48 -11.51 5.62 5.21
C GLU A 48 -12.41 5.76 6.44
N ARG A 49 -13.00 4.65 6.91
CA ARG A 49 -13.85 4.65 8.10
C ARG A 49 -13.09 4.85 9.41
N ILE A 50 -11.80 4.50 9.47
CA ILE A 50 -10.95 4.69 10.66
C ILE A 50 -10.39 6.11 10.73
N LYS A 51 -10.24 6.78 9.58
CA LYS A 51 -9.71 8.15 9.50
C LYS A 51 -10.78 9.24 9.67
N GLY A 52 -12.06 8.89 9.69
CA GLY A 52 -13.19 9.79 9.96
C GLY A 52 -13.76 9.57 11.35
#